data_AF-A0A2H9MU82-F1
#
_entry.id   AF-A0A2H9MU82-F1
#
_cell.length_a   1.000
_cell.length_b   1.000
_cell.length_c   1.000
_cell.angle_alpha   90.00
_cell.angle_beta   90.00
_cell.angle_gamma   90.00
#
_symmetry.space_group_name_H-M   'P 1'
#
loop_
_entity.id
_entity.type
_entity.pdbx_description
1 polymer ?
#
loop_
_entity_poly.entity_id
_entity_poly.type
_entity_poly.pdbx_seq_one_letter_code
_entity_poly.pdbx_strand_id
1 'polypeptide(L)'
;MKILVDEMYEGYDDKLKEKGFANVESVKKLINSGMKLTSDFSVLNYARDNNMILVTADVENIKGCIENNMPCVAVSKTIVLETIVQELEKLKNDC
;
A
#
# COMPACT_ATOMS: atom_id res chain seq x y z
N MET A 1 -12.11 0.11 3.36
CA MET A 1 -10.69 0.37 3.06
C MET A 1 -9.96 -0.94 2.85
N LYS A 2 -9.20 -1.07 1.76
CA LYS A 2 -8.26 -2.17 1.49
C LYS A 2 -6.88 -1.57 1.25
N ILE A 3 -5.84 -2.20 1.76
CA ILE A 3 -4.48 -1.64 1.75
C ILE A 3 -3.53 -2.66 1.13
N LEU A 4 -2.70 -2.20 0.21
CA LEU A 4 -1.62 -2.99 -0.37
C LEU A 4 -0.29 -2.40 0.10
N VAL A 5 0.51 -3.22 0.76
CA VAL A 5 1.85 -2.86 1.23
C VAL A 5 2.87 -3.32 0.20
N ASP A 6 3.70 -2.39 -0.25
CA ASP A 6 4.80 -2.62 -1.19
C ASP A 6 5.75 -3.76 -0.72
N GLU A 7 6.41 -4.42 -1.67
CA GLU A 7 7.27 -5.58 -1.44
C GLU A 7 8.36 -5.29 -0.38
N MET A 8 8.88 -4.07 -0.38
CA MET A 8 9.99 -3.65 0.48
C MET A 8 9.60 -3.48 1.96
N TYR A 9 8.31 -3.48 2.29
CA TYR A 9 7.78 -3.23 3.64
C TYR A 9 7.22 -4.50 4.29
N GLU A 10 8.00 -5.58 4.28
CA GLU A 10 7.62 -6.83 4.92
C GLU A 10 7.25 -6.64 6.41
N GLY A 11 6.15 -7.26 6.83
CA GLY A 11 5.63 -7.21 8.20
C GLY A 11 4.86 -5.94 8.55
N TYR A 12 4.83 -4.92 7.68
CA TYR A 12 3.92 -3.78 7.88
C TYR A 12 2.46 -4.18 7.69
N ASP A 13 2.17 -5.17 6.87
CA ASP A 13 0.81 -5.68 6.72
C ASP A 13 0.28 -6.27 8.03
N ASP A 14 1.11 -7.01 8.75
CA ASP A 14 0.77 -7.56 10.06
C ASP A 14 0.65 -6.47 11.13
N LYS A 15 1.59 -5.51 11.16
CA LYS A 15 1.52 -4.33 12.06
C LYS A 15 0.27 -3.48 11.83
N LEU A 16 -0.15 -3.28 10.58
CA LEU A 16 -1.37 -2.55 10.26
C LEU A 16 -2.61 -3.34 10.69
N LYS A 17 -2.61 -4.67 10.53
CA LYS A 17 -3.68 -5.53 11.08
C LYS A 17 -3.79 -5.42 12.60
N GLU A 18 -2.67 -5.41 13.31
CA GLU A 18 -2.63 -5.20 14.77
C GLU A 18 -3.18 -3.82 15.18
N LYS A 19 -3.03 -2.81 14.33
CA LYS A 19 -3.61 -1.48 14.53
C LYS A 19 -5.10 -1.38 14.15
N GLY A 20 -5.73 -2.48 13.71
CA GLY A 20 -7.16 -2.55 13.44
C GLY A 20 -7.54 -2.43 11.96
N PHE A 21 -6.58 -2.44 11.03
CA PHE A 21 -6.87 -2.48 9.60
C PHE A 21 -7.15 -3.93 9.15
N ALA A 22 -8.41 -4.26 8.89
CA ALA A 22 -8.81 -5.65 8.61
C ALA A 22 -8.35 -6.18 7.22
N ASN A 23 -8.30 -5.33 6.20
CA ASN A 23 -8.03 -5.74 4.81
C ASN A 23 -6.67 -5.22 4.34
N VAL A 24 -5.59 -5.89 4.74
CA VAL A 24 -4.22 -5.52 4.38
C VAL A 24 -3.51 -6.70 3.75
N GLU A 25 -2.95 -6.47 2.56
CA GLU A 25 -2.15 -7.44 1.81
C GLU A 25 -0.75 -6.89 1.58
N SER A 26 0.22 -7.79 1.42
CA SER A 26 1.60 -7.45 1.08
C SER A 26 1.91 -7.98 -0.32
N VAL A 27 2.50 -7.15 -1.17
CA VAL A 27 2.97 -7.55 -2.50
C VAL A 27 3.91 -8.75 -2.38
N LYS A 28 4.81 -8.77 -1.40
CA LYS A 28 5.72 -9.90 -1.15
C LYS A 28 4.96 -11.21 -0.86
N LYS A 29 3.94 -11.16 0.01
CA LYS A 29 3.11 -12.34 0.33
C LYS A 29 2.29 -12.80 -0.89
N LEU A 30 1.82 -11.88 -1.72
CA LEU A 30 1.12 -12.21 -2.97
C LEU A 30 2.04 -12.83 -4.02
N ILE A 31 3.27 -12.33 -4.18
CA ILE A 31 4.27 -12.95 -5.07
C ILE A 31 4.56 -14.37 -4.60
N ASN A 32 4.75 -14.56 -3.29
CA ASN A 32 4.98 -15.88 -2.69
C ASN A 32 3.79 -16.84 -2.83
N SER A 33 2.56 -16.32 -2.98
CA SER A 33 1.37 -17.15 -3.27
C SER A 33 1.20 -17.46 -4.77
N GLY A 34 2.10 -16.97 -5.63
CA GLY A 34 2.11 -17.23 -7.07
C GLY A 34 1.57 -16.10 -7.94
N MET A 35 1.24 -14.94 -7.36
CA MET A 35 0.80 -13.77 -8.13
C MET A 35 1.96 -13.14 -8.90
N LYS A 36 1.69 -12.71 -10.14
CA LYS A 36 2.68 -12.05 -11.00
C LYS A 36 2.69 -10.54 -10.78
N LEU A 37 3.14 -10.11 -9.60
CA LEU A 37 3.32 -8.69 -9.24
C LEU A 37 4.79 -8.29 -9.31
N THR A 38 5.43 -8.48 -10.47
CA THR A 38 6.89 -8.38 -10.63
C THR A 38 7.37 -7.03 -11.17
N SER A 39 6.48 -6.06 -11.31
CA SER A 39 6.81 -4.70 -11.80
C SER A 39 5.89 -3.65 -11.18
N ASP A 40 6.35 -2.41 -11.14
CA ASP A 40 5.57 -1.24 -10.71
C ASP A 40 4.22 -1.16 -11.42
N PHE A 41 4.21 -1.35 -12.74
CA PHE A 41 2.98 -1.38 -13.53
C PHE A 41 1.99 -2.46 -13.04
N SER A 42 2.48 -3.68 -12.74
CA SER A 42 1.61 -4.75 -12.24
C SER A 42 1.06 -4.49 -10.84
N VAL A 43 1.87 -3.89 -9.96
CA VAL A 43 1.47 -3.50 -8.60
C VAL A 43 0.43 -2.39 -8.62
N LEU A 44 0.67 -1.34 -9.41
CA LEU A 44 -0.27 -0.22 -9.58
C LEU A 44 -1.61 -0.69 -10.15
N ASN A 45 -1.61 -1.50 -11.21
CA ASN A 45 -2.86 -2.05 -11.76
C ASN A 45 -3.58 -2.93 -10.75
N TYR A 46 -2.85 -3.78 -10.02
CA TYR A 46 -3.47 -4.63 -9.01
C TYR A 46 -4.14 -3.80 -7.91
N ALA A 47 -3.46 -2.78 -7.39
CA ALA A 47 -4.03 -1.88 -6.38
C ALA A 47 -5.28 -1.17 -6.92
N ARG A 48 -5.20 -0.60 -8.13
CA ARG A 48 -6.31 0.10 -8.78
C ARG A 48 -7.51 -0.81 -9.01
N ASP A 49 -7.30 -1.95 -9.65
CA ASP A 49 -8.37 -2.87 -10.06
C ASP A 49 -9.09 -3.48 -8.84
N ASN A 50 -8.41 -3.54 -7.69
CA ASN A 50 -8.97 -4.02 -6.42
C ASN A 50 -9.43 -2.90 -5.46
N ASN A 51 -9.39 -1.63 -5.89
CA ASN A 51 -9.71 -0.44 -5.08
C ASN A 51 -8.92 -0.41 -3.75
N MET A 52 -7.61 -0.62 -3.85
CA MET A 52 -6.69 -0.64 -2.71
C MET A 52 -5.88 0.66 -2.64
N ILE A 53 -5.53 1.04 -1.41
CA ILE A 53 -4.59 2.12 -1.14
C ILE A 53 -3.19 1.51 -1.14
N LEU A 54 -2.32 2.00 -2.02
CA LEU A 54 -0.92 1.53 -2.08
C LEU A 54 -0.07 2.27 -1.03
N VAL A 55 0.57 1.51 -0.14
CA VAL A 55 1.56 2.00 0.82
C VAL A 55 2.95 1.67 0.26
N THR A 56 3.67 2.68 -0.22
CA THR A 56 4.96 2.51 -0.90
C THR A 56 5.91 3.68 -0.63
N ALA A 57 7.21 3.42 -0.70
CA ALA A 57 8.25 4.46 -0.72
C ALA A 57 8.90 4.65 -2.09
N ASP A 58 8.46 3.86 -3.08
CA ASP A 58 8.97 3.97 -4.43
C ASP A 58 8.43 5.24 -5.08
N VAL A 59 9.35 6.10 -5.52
CA VAL A 59 9.02 7.41 -6.10
C VAL A 59 8.26 7.25 -7.42
N GLU A 60 8.56 6.21 -8.21
CA GLU A 60 7.87 5.92 -9.46
C GLU A 60 6.45 5.44 -9.19
N ASN A 61 6.26 4.57 -8.19
CA ASN A 61 4.91 4.17 -7.78
C ASN A 61 4.10 5.35 -7.22
N ILE A 62 4.70 6.23 -6.41
CA ILE A 62 4.03 7.44 -5.91
C ILE A 62 3.58 8.35 -7.06
N LYS A 63 4.47 8.59 -8.04
CA LYS A 63 4.11 9.37 -9.24
C LYS A 63 2.99 8.69 -10.03
N GLY A 64 3.08 7.39 -10.23
CA GLY A 64 2.06 6.60 -10.89
C GLY A 64 0.70 6.72 -10.19
N CYS A 65 0.67 6.75 -8.86
CA CYS A 65 -0.56 6.96 -8.11
C CYS A 65 -1.18 8.34 -8.39
N ILE A 66 -0.37 9.40 -8.36
CA ILE A 66 -0.82 10.78 -8.63
C ILE A 66 -1.35 10.90 -10.07
N GLU A 67 -0.60 10.41 -11.05
CA GLU A 67 -0.97 10.48 -12.47
C GLU A 67 -2.26 9.73 -12.78
N ASN A 68 -2.54 8.64 -12.04
CA ASN A 68 -3.73 7.80 -12.23
C ASN A 68 -4.87 8.13 -11.25
N ASN A 69 -4.76 9.20 -10.44
CA ASN A 69 -5.70 9.53 -9.37
C ASN A 69 -6.00 8.34 -8.44
N MET A 70 -4.98 7.52 -8.16
CA MET A 70 -5.07 6.37 -7.27
C MET A 70 -4.65 6.77 -5.85
N PRO A 71 -5.40 6.37 -4.81
CA PRO A 71 -5.01 6.68 -3.43
C PRO A 71 -3.73 5.93 -3.04
N CYS A 72 -2.76 6.67 -2.51
CA CYS A 72 -1.49 6.12 -2.03
C CYS A 72 -1.00 6.81 -0.76
N VAL A 73 -0.28 6.06 0.06
CA VAL A 73 0.46 6.58 1.21
C VAL A 73 1.94 6.48 0.88
N ALA A 74 2.57 7.64 0.67
CA ALA A 74 4.01 7.74 0.48
C ALA A 74 4.72 7.53 1.83
N VAL A 75 5.45 6.42 1.93
CA VAL A 75 6.31 6.13 3.09
C VAL A 75 7.70 6.68 2.78
N SER A 76 8.32 7.39 3.72
CA SER A 76 9.72 7.78 3.61
C SER A 76 10.57 6.87 4.47
N LYS A 77 11.89 6.79 4.20
CA LYS A 77 12.82 6.00 5.02
C LYS A 77 12.86 6.43 6.50
N THR A 78 12.39 7.64 6.81
CA THR A 78 12.34 8.23 8.15
C THR A 78 10.97 8.13 8.81
N ILE A 79 9.95 7.62 8.11
CA ILE A 79 8.59 7.54 8.65
C ILE A 79 8.42 6.34 9.60
N VAL A 80 7.83 6.64 10.75
CA VAL A 80 7.42 5.68 11.78
C VAL A 80 6.02 5.16 11.42
N LEU A 81 5.72 3.89 11.73
CA LEU A 81 4.41 3.24 11.50
C LEU A 81 3.21 4.15 11.81
N GLU A 82 3.33 5.00 12.83
CA GLU A 82 2.30 5.95 13.26
C GLU A 82 1.90 6.96 12.19
N THR A 83 2.84 7.47 11.38
CA THR A 83 2.50 8.39 10.28
C THR A 83 1.69 7.67 9.20
N ILE A 84 2.01 6.40 8.90
CA ILE A 84 1.23 5.59 7.96
C ILE A 84 -0.19 5.42 8.49
N VAL A 85 -0.34 5.09 9.78
CA VAL A 85 -1.66 4.96 10.42
C VAL A 85 -2.44 6.28 10.33
N GLN A 86 -1.82 7.42 10.62
CA GLN A 86 -2.48 8.73 10.55
C GLN A 86 -2.96 9.07 9.13
N GLU A 87 -2.15 8.83 8.10
CA GLU A 87 -2.55 9.07 6.71
C GLU A 87 -3.69 8.14 6.28
N LEU A 88 -3.63 6.86 6.68
CA LEU A 88 -4.72 5.92 6.43
C LEU A 88 -6.01 6.32 7.16
N GLU A 89 -5.93 6.83 8.39
CA GLU A 89 -7.10 7.31 9.13
C GLU A 89 -7.76 8.52 8.47
N LYS A 90 -6.97 9.47 7.93
CA LYS A 90 -7.52 10.60 7.14
C LYS A 90 -8.30 10.09 5.93
N LEU A 91 -7.70 9.20 5.14
CA LEU A 91 -8.33 8.61 3.96
C LEU A 91 -9.59 7.81 4.30
N LYS A 92 -9.67 7.24 5.52
CA LYS A 92 -10.85 6.52 6.00
C LYS A 92 -12.03 7.46 6.28
N ASN A 93 -11.75 8.66 6.80
CA ASN A 93 -12.78 9.62 7.19
C ASN A 93 -13.33 10.44 6.01
N ASP A 94 -12.61 10.46 4.89
CA ASP A 94 -13.01 11.15 3.65
C ASP A 94 -13.88 10.27 2.71
N CYS A 95 -14.19 9.02 3.09
CA CYS A 95 -15.08 8.08 2.39
C CYS A 95 -16.44 7.96 3.10
#